data_AF-A0A2A8BG02-F1
#
_entry.id   AF-A0A2A8BG02-F1
#
_cell.length_a   1.000
_cell.length_b   1.000
_cell.length_c   1.000
_cell.angle_alpha   90.00
_cell.angle_beta   90.00
_cell.angle_gamma   90.00
#
_symmetry.space_group_name_H-M   'P 1'
#
loop_
_entity.id
_entity.type
_entity.pdbx_description
1 polymer ?
#
loop_
_entity_poly.entity_id
_entity_poly.type
_entity_poly.pdbx_seq_one_letter_code
_entity_poly.pdbx_strand_id
1 'polypeptide(L)'
;MRTTNPILKKEKFHKENTNASKMTIGGTIAKTFILLILLLVASVYSYVQMTQGTMKIPVLIGIIIVTLIVTFVVIFNPRISPICAPIYAVLQGILLGSISAYYTMRFGDSIVLTAVLLTISILFSMLLLYATRVVKVTKKFRAVVTVATLGILIMYFIVFLLGILGVKVPYIHQGGTISIIISTIVIIVAALDLLLDFVSIENGTQSGAPKYMEWYSAVGLMMTLVWLYLEILRLVSYIMKNKD
;
A
#
# COMPACT_ATOMS: atom_id res chain seq x y z
N MET A 1 -19.70 -46.26 -26.46
CA MET A 1 -19.88 -45.66 -27.80
C MET A 1 -18.89 -44.51 -27.97
N ARG A 2 -17.87 -44.66 -28.84
CA ARG A 2 -16.90 -43.59 -29.18
C ARG A 2 -17.54 -42.70 -30.25
N THR A 3 -17.69 -41.41 -29.97
CA THR A 3 -18.22 -40.45 -30.95
C THR A 3 -17.10 -40.08 -31.91
N THR A 4 -17.36 -40.16 -33.22
CA THR A 4 -16.41 -39.78 -34.29
C THR A 4 -16.44 -38.28 -34.56
N ASN A 5 -17.17 -37.50 -33.74
CA ASN A 5 -17.38 -36.09 -33.95
C ASN A 5 -16.19 -35.29 -33.37
N PRO A 6 -15.37 -34.61 -34.20
CA PRO A 6 -14.19 -33.90 -33.75
C PRO A 6 -14.48 -32.71 -32.80
N ILE A 7 -15.74 -32.24 -32.74
CA ILE A 7 -16.19 -31.20 -31.80
C ILE A 7 -16.50 -31.80 -30.42
N LEU A 8 -17.07 -33.00 -30.37
CA LEU A 8 -17.56 -33.64 -29.13
C LEU A 8 -16.57 -34.64 -28.53
N LYS A 9 -15.26 -34.44 -28.77
CA LYS A 9 -14.22 -35.23 -28.08
C LYS A 9 -14.29 -34.93 -26.60
N LYS A 10 -14.59 -35.94 -25.77
CA LYS A 10 -14.59 -35.87 -24.29
C LYS A 10 -13.28 -35.32 -23.70
N GLU A 11 -12.19 -35.38 -24.46
CA GLU A 11 -10.90 -34.75 -24.10
C GLU A 11 -10.96 -33.22 -24.05
N LYS A 12 -11.83 -32.57 -24.84
CA LYS A 12 -12.02 -31.11 -24.78
C LYS A 12 -12.84 -30.68 -23.55
N PHE A 13 -13.71 -31.56 -23.05
CA PHE A 13 -14.48 -31.31 -21.81
C PHE A 13 -13.68 -31.60 -20.54
N HIS A 14 -12.61 -32.41 -20.61
CA HIS A 14 -11.67 -32.61 -19.49
C HIS A 14 -10.49 -31.62 -19.49
N LYS A 15 -10.39 -30.76 -20.51
CA LYS A 15 -9.35 -29.71 -20.64
C LYS A 15 -9.86 -28.29 -20.37
N GLU A 16 -11.08 -28.14 -19.85
CA GLU A 16 -11.40 -26.94 -19.08
C GLU A 16 -10.85 -27.15 -17.68
N ASN A 17 -9.82 -26.39 -17.33
CA ASN A 17 -9.11 -26.42 -16.07
C ASN A 17 -10.08 -26.49 -14.87
N THR A 18 -10.31 -27.69 -14.34
CA THR A 18 -10.71 -27.94 -12.95
C THR A 18 -9.70 -27.39 -11.94
N ASN A 19 -8.58 -26.85 -12.43
CA ASN A 19 -7.69 -25.93 -11.74
C ASN A 19 -8.08 -24.46 -11.98
N ALA A 20 -9.32 -24.06 -11.70
CA ALA A 20 -9.55 -22.68 -11.27
C ALA A 20 -8.80 -22.54 -9.93
N SER A 21 -7.48 -22.32 -9.98
CA SER A 21 -6.64 -22.26 -8.78
C SER A 21 -7.28 -21.25 -7.83
N LYS A 22 -7.64 -21.73 -6.63
CA LYS A 22 -8.19 -20.87 -5.60
C LYS A 22 -7.06 -20.01 -5.02
N MET A 23 -7.44 -18.86 -4.50
CA MET A 23 -6.58 -17.95 -3.77
C MET A 23 -5.99 -18.70 -2.57
N THR A 24 -4.69 -18.56 -2.38
CA THR A 24 -3.95 -19.11 -1.25
C THR A 24 -3.28 -18.00 -0.46
N ILE A 25 -3.11 -18.22 0.84
CA ILE A 25 -2.38 -17.29 1.70
C ILE A 25 -0.91 -17.21 1.22
N GLY A 26 -0.29 -18.36 0.96
CA GLY A 26 1.09 -18.44 0.46
C GLY A 26 1.28 -17.75 -0.88
N GLY A 27 0.34 -17.90 -1.82
CA GLY A 27 0.39 -17.22 -3.12
C GLY A 27 0.23 -15.70 -3.00
N THR A 28 -0.63 -15.23 -2.09
CA THR A 28 -0.77 -13.80 -1.79
C THR A 28 0.52 -13.23 -1.18
N ILE A 29 1.11 -13.92 -0.20
CA ILE A 29 2.37 -13.53 0.42
C ILE A 29 3.49 -13.44 -0.62
N ALA A 30 3.65 -14.48 -1.46
CA ALA A 30 4.68 -14.51 -2.49
C ALA A 30 4.53 -13.34 -3.48
N LYS A 31 3.30 -13.02 -3.90
CA LYS A 31 3.04 -11.88 -4.78
C LYS A 31 3.32 -10.55 -4.09
N THR A 32 2.92 -10.38 -2.83
CA THR A 32 3.28 -9.20 -2.05
C THR A 32 4.79 -9.02 -1.99
N PHE A 33 5.57 -10.08 -1.76
CA PHE A 33 7.04 -10.00 -1.78
C PHE A 33 7.59 -9.58 -3.15
N ILE A 34 7.06 -10.13 -4.25
CA ILE A 34 7.47 -9.72 -5.61
C ILE A 34 7.18 -8.23 -5.82
N LEU A 35 5.99 -7.76 -5.45
CA LEU A 35 5.61 -6.35 -5.58
C LEU A 35 6.49 -5.45 -4.70
N LEU A 36 6.83 -5.89 -3.48
CA LEU A 36 7.72 -5.13 -2.58
C LEU A 36 9.13 -5.01 -3.17
N ILE A 37 9.68 -6.07 -3.75
CA ILE A 37 10.99 -6.00 -4.41
C ILE A 37 10.95 -5.01 -5.57
N LEU A 38 9.93 -5.07 -6.42
CA LEU A 38 9.76 -4.12 -7.53
C LEU A 38 9.67 -2.67 -7.02
N LEU A 39 8.88 -2.46 -5.97
CA LEU A 39 8.72 -1.16 -5.33
C LEU A 39 10.05 -0.63 -4.77
N LEU A 40 10.82 -1.47 -4.08
CA LEU A 40 12.10 -1.08 -3.49
C LEU A 40 13.13 -0.74 -4.57
N VAL A 41 13.24 -1.55 -5.63
CA VAL A 41 14.15 -1.28 -6.76
C VAL A 41 13.80 0.05 -7.42
N ALA A 42 12.51 0.27 -7.70
CA ALA A 42 12.02 1.51 -8.29
C ALA A 42 12.22 2.72 -7.37
N SER A 43 12.06 2.54 -6.06
CA SER A 43 12.29 3.56 -5.03
C SER A 43 13.76 3.97 -4.95
N VAL A 44 14.70 3.01 -4.90
CA VAL A 44 16.14 3.30 -4.90
C VAL A 44 16.54 4.03 -6.19
N TYR A 45 16.07 3.56 -7.35
CA TYR A 45 16.33 4.24 -8.61
C TYR A 45 15.84 5.70 -8.60
N SER A 46 14.60 5.93 -8.17
CA SER A 46 14.03 7.26 -8.10
C SER A 46 14.72 8.16 -7.07
N TYR A 47 15.13 7.59 -5.94
CA TYR A 47 15.84 8.32 -4.90
C TYR A 47 17.14 8.90 -5.44
N VAL A 48 17.95 8.06 -6.11
CA VAL A 48 19.22 8.48 -6.72
C VAL A 48 19.00 9.55 -7.80
N GLN A 49 17.99 9.38 -8.66
CA GLN A 49 17.69 10.36 -9.71
C GLN A 49 17.20 11.71 -9.14
N MET A 50 16.51 11.69 -8.00
CA MET A 50 16.08 12.92 -7.34
C MET A 50 17.27 13.63 -6.66
N THR A 51 18.15 12.90 -5.97
CA THR A 51 19.32 13.48 -5.30
C THR A 51 20.37 14.00 -6.29
N GLN A 52 20.46 13.41 -7.48
CA GLN A 52 21.30 13.89 -8.59
C GLN A 52 20.67 15.06 -9.38
N GLY A 53 19.43 15.45 -9.07
CA GLY A 53 18.74 16.55 -9.74
C GLY A 53 18.32 16.26 -11.19
N THR A 54 18.40 15.01 -11.65
CA THR A 54 18.02 14.59 -13.00
C THR A 54 16.51 14.39 -13.15
N MET A 55 15.79 14.16 -12.05
CA MET A 55 14.34 13.99 -12.07
C MET A 55 13.59 15.33 -12.08
N LYS A 56 12.86 15.62 -13.17
CA LYS A 56 12.08 16.85 -13.32
C LYS A 56 10.71 16.75 -12.66
N ILE A 57 10.26 17.81 -11.97
CA ILE A 57 8.95 17.88 -11.31
C ILE A 57 7.75 17.52 -12.23
N PRO A 58 7.69 17.93 -13.51
CA PRO A 58 6.59 17.54 -14.40
C PRO A 58 6.47 16.03 -14.63
N VAL A 59 7.59 15.30 -14.59
CA VAL A 59 7.60 13.83 -14.71
C VAL A 59 6.93 13.21 -13.49
N LEU A 60 7.23 13.73 -12.29
CA LEU A 60 6.64 13.25 -11.05
C LEU A 60 5.12 13.46 -11.02
N ILE A 61 4.64 14.61 -11.51
CA ILE A 61 3.19 14.87 -11.65
C ILE A 61 2.55 13.85 -12.61
N GLY A 62 3.20 13.58 -13.75
CA GLY A 62 2.75 12.55 -14.68
C GLY A 62 2.64 11.17 -14.02
N ILE A 63 3.63 10.78 -13.22
CA ILE A 63 3.63 9.52 -12.49
C ILE A 63 2.49 9.46 -11.48
N ILE A 64 2.22 10.53 -10.72
CA ILE A 64 1.09 10.58 -9.77
C ILE A 64 -0.23 10.31 -10.50
N ILE A 65 -0.45 10.97 -11.64
CA ILE A 65 -1.68 10.82 -12.42
C ILE A 65 -1.82 9.37 -12.93
N VAL A 66 -0.74 8.80 -13.49
CA VAL A 66 -0.77 7.42 -14.00
C VAL A 66 -0.98 6.42 -12.85
N THR A 67 -0.31 6.59 -11.71
CA THR A 67 -0.52 5.75 -10.52
C THR A 67 -1.97 5.79 -10.06
N LEU A 68 -2.58 6.99 -10.03
CA LEU A 68 -3.98 7.16 -9.65
C LEU A 68 -4.91 6.41 -10.62
N ILE A 69 -4.69 6.54 -11.94
CA ILE A 69 -5.46 5.82 -12.96
C ILE A 69 -5.33 4.31 -12.77
N VAL A 70 -4.10 3.80 -12.64
CA VAL A 70 -3.85 2.37 -12.43
C VAL A 70 -4.55 1.87 -11.16
N THR A 71 -4.51 2.66 -10.09
CA THR A 71 -5.19 2.35 -8.82
C THR A 71 -6.69 2.21 -9.02
N PHE A 72 -7.34 3.18 -9.70
CA PHE A 72 -8.76 3.08 -10.02
C PHE A 72 -9.09 1.88 -10.91
N VAL A 73 -8.25 1.58 -11.91
CA VAL A 73 -8.43 0.39 -12.77
C VAL A 73 -8.38 -0.90 -11.96
N VAL A 74 -7.48 -1.03 -10.98
CA VAL A 74 -7.41 -2.21 -10.11
C VAL A 74 -8.66 -2.32 -9.23
N ILE A 75 -9.13 -1.21 -8.67
CA ILE A 75 -10.32 -1.17 -7.81
C ILE A 75 -11.58 -1.58 -8.60
N PHE A 76 -11.79 -1.02 -9.79
CA PHE A 76 -12.99 -1.32 -10.59
C PHE A 76 -12.89 -2.64 -11.34
N ASN A 77 -11.68 -3.11 -11.68
CA ASN A 77 -11.49 -4.35 -12.41
C ASN A 77 -10.41 -5.25 -11.78
N PRO A 78 -10.75 -5.98 -10.70
CA PRO A 78 -9.83 -6.87 -10.00
C PRO A 78 -9.26 -8.00 -10.86
N ARG A 79 -9.87 -8.32 -12.01
CA ARG A 79 -9.40 -9.37 -12.92
C ARG A 79 -8.09 -9.01 -13.62
N ILE A 80 -7.83 -7.71 -13.83
CA ILE A 80 -6.61 -7.21 -14.50
C ILE A 80 -5.46 -7.00 -13.49
N SER A 81 -5.70 -7.22 -12.20
CA SER A 81 -4.69 -7.11 -11.13
C SER A 81 -3.35 -7.80 -11.43
N PRO A 82 -3.26 -8.98 -12.07
CA PRO A 82 -1.97 -9.59 -12.38
C PRO A 82 -1.04 -8.72 -13.26
N ILE A 83 -1.61 -7.86 -14.11
CA ILE A 83 -0.85 -6.97 -15.00
C ILE A 83 -0.68 -5.60 -14.35
N CYS A 84 -1.75 -5.09 -13.73
CA CYS A 84 -1.72 -3.77 -13.11
C CYS A 84 -0.89 -3.73 -11.82
N ALA A 85 -0.79 -4.84 -11.08
CA ALA A 85 -0.09 -4.86 -9.79
C ALA A 85 1.42 -4.57 -9.92
N PRO A 86 2.20 -5.22 -10.81
CA PRO A 86 3.60 -4.85 -11.02
C PRO A 86 3.80 -3.41 -11.50
N ILE A 87 2.93 -2.93 -12.39
CA ILE A 87 2.98 -1.54 -12.89
C ILE A 87 2.76 -0.57 -11.72
N TYR A 88 1.72 -0.83 -10.91
CA TYR A 88 1.43 -0.06 -9.71
C TYR A 88 2.61 -0.08 -8.73
N ALA A 89 3.24 -1.24 -8.47
CA ALA A 89 4.39 -1.34 -7.59
C ALA A 89 5.57 -0.47 -8.04
N VAL A 90 5.90 -0.49 -9.33
CA VAL A 90 6.99 0.33 -9.88
C VAL A 90 6.66 1.82 -9.77
N LEU A 91 5.46 2.23 -10.19
CA LEU A 91 5.07 3.64 -10.13
C LEU A 91 5.00 4.15 -8.68
N GLN A 92 4.42 3.35 -7.78
CA GLN A 92 4.36 3.66 -6.36
C GLN A 92 5.77 3.73 -5.75
N GLY A 93 6.68 2.84 -6.17
CA GLY A 93 8.08 2.88 -5.77
C GLY A 93 8.78 4.16 -6.21
N ILE A 94 8.58 4.61 -7.45
CA ILE A 94 9.17 5.88 -7.93
C ILE A 94 8.66 7.06 -7.09
N LEU A 95 7.35 7.13 -6.83
CA LEU A 95 6.78 8.17 -5.97
C LEU A 95 7.36 8.11 -4.55
N LEU A 96 7.46 6.91 -3.98
CA LEU A 96 8.01 6.71 -2.65
C LEU A 96 9.45 7.19 -2.56
N GLY A 97 10.31 6.75 -3.48
CA GLY A 97 11.73 7.12 -3.51
C GLY A 97 11.94 8.63 -3.73
N SER A 98 11.12 9.23 -4.59
CA SER A 98 11.11 10.68 -4.79
C SER A 98 10.75 11.46 -3.52
N ILE A 99 9.70 11.02 -2.81
CA ILE A 99 9.27 11.65 -1.55
C ILE A 99 10.36 11.46 -0.49
N SER A 100 10.91 10.25 -0.37
CA SER A 100 12.00 9.96 0.57
C SER A 100 13.22 10.86 0.31
N ALA A 101 13.62 11.06 -0.95
CA ALA A 101 14.71 11.97 -1.31
C ALA A 101 14.39 13.43 -0.94
N TYR A 102 13.16 13.89 -1.18
CA TYR A 102 12.73 15.23 -0.77
C TYR A 102 12.84 15.45 0.74
N TYR A 103 12.42 14.46 1.54
CA TYR A 103 12.57 14.51 3.00
C TYR A 103 14.03 14.51 3.44
N THR A 104 14.87 13.67 2.82
CA THR A 104 16.32 13.64 3.07
C THR A 104 16.95 15.00 2.82
N MET A 105 16.68 15.63 1.67
CA MET A 105 17.26 16.93 1.32
C MET A 105 16.84 18.04 2.31
N ARG A 106 15.67 17.92 2.94
CA ARG A 106 15.15 18.96 3.83
C ARG A 106 15.57 18.79 5.29
N PHE A 107 15.75 17.56 5.74
CA PHE A 107 15.86 17.21 7.16
C PHE A 107 17.02 16.24 7.49
N GLY A 108 17.77 15.76 6.49
CA GLY A 108 18.97 14.95 6.66
C GLY A 108 18.82 13.46 6.28
N ASP A 109 19.96 12.81 6.03
CA ASP A 109 20.05 11.44 5.47
C ASP A 109 19.47 10.34 6.38
N SER A 110 19.46 10.56 7.70
CA SER A 110 19.09 9.51 8.67
C SER A 110 17.59 9.22 8.78
N ILE A 111 16.73 10.06 8.17
CA ILE A 111 15.28 9.96 8.32
C ILE A 111 14.73 8.74 7.59
N VAL A 112 15.18 8.52 6.37
CA VAL A 112 14.68 7.45 5.52
C VAL A 112 14.99 6.10 6.16
N LEU A 113 16.21 5.91 6.66
CA LEU A 113 16.62 4.68 7.35
C LEU A 113 15.78 4.45 8.62
N THR A 114 15.58 5.50 9.42
CA THR A 114 14.77 5.42 10.65
C THR A 114 13.32 5.05 10.33
N ALA A 115 12.74 5.66 9.30
CA ALA A 115 11.37 5.37 8.88
C ALA A 115 11.21 3.95 8.33
N VAL A 116 12.17 3.45 7.55
CA VAL A 116 12.19 2.06 7.08
C VAL A 116 12.26 1.09 8.26
N LEU A 117 13.17 1.31 9.20
CA LEU A 117 13.32 0.46 10.38
C LEU A 117 12.04 0.42 11.21
N LEU A 118 11.42 1.58 11.49
CA LEU A 118 10.15 1.65 12.21
C LEU A 118 9.02 0.95 11.46
N THR A 119 8.96 1.08 10.13
CA THR A 119 7.94 0.40 9.30
C THR A 119 8.09 -1.11 9.40
N ILE A 120 9.33 -1.63 9.29
CA ILE A 120 9.62 -3.05 9.43
C ILE A 120 9.30 -3.55 10.85
N SER A 121 9.65 -2.77 11.88
CA SER A 121 9.32 -3.11 13.27
C SER A 121 7.82 -3.20 13.50
N ILE A 122 7.04 -2.20 13.05
CA ILE A 122 5.58 -2.20 13.18
C ILE A 122 4.96 -3.36 12.39
N LEU A 123 5.40 -3.58 11.15
CA LEU A 123 4.96 -4.71 10.34
C LEU A 123 5.21 -6.05 11.04
N PHE A 124 6.41 -6.24 11.58
CA PHE A 124 6.78 -7.47 12.30
C PHE A 124 5.97 -7.65 13.59
N SER A 125 5.80 -6.59 14.38
CA SER A 125 4.95 -6.61 15.57
C SER A 125 3.50 -6.96 15.22
N MET A 126 2.96 -6.42 14.12
CA MET A 126 1.61 -6.74 13.67
C MET A 126 1.49 -8.17 13.16
N LEU A 127 2.50 -8.68 12.44
CA LEU A 127 2.56 -10.09 12.04
C LEU A 127 2.60 -11.02 13.25
N LEU A 128 3.36 -10.70 14.29
CA LEU A 128 3.39 -11.47 15.54
C LEU A 128 2.03 -11.44 16.26
N LEU A 129 1.40 -10.28 16.38
CA LEU A 129 0.07 -10.16 16.99
C LEU A 129 -1.00 -10.95 16.22
N TYR A 130 -0.91 -10.95 14.90
CA TYR A 130 -1.78 -11.73 14.04
C TYR A 130 -1.51 -13.24 14.18
N ALA A 131 -0.25 -13.67 14.11
CA ALA A 131 0.16 -15.07 14.22
C ALA A 131 -0.22 -15.69 15.58
N THR A 132 -0.07 -14.93 16.66
CA THR A 132 -0.46 -15.35 18.01
C THR A 132 -1.97 -15.34 18.22
N ARG A 133 -2.77 -14.81 17.28
CA ARG A 133 -4.23 -14.68 17.35
C ARG A 133 -4.73 -14.00 18.64
N VAL A 134 -3.88 -13.18 19.27
CA VAL A 134 -4.20 -12.44 20.50
C VAL A 134 -5.30 -11.42 20.23
N VAL A 135 -5.27 -10.79 19.05
CA VAL A 135 -6.26 -9.80 18.63
C VAL A 135 -7.31 -10.45 17.74
N LYS A 136 -8.54 -10.58 18.27
CA LYS A 136 -9.70 -11.03 17.47
C LYS A 136 -10.36 -9.86 16.77
N VAL A 137 -10.31 -9.85 15.43
CA VAL A 137 -11.03 -8.86 14.62
C VAL A 137 -12.52 -9.14 14.66
N THR A 138 -13.24 -8.33 15.44
CA THR A 138 -14.71 -8.35 15.47
C THR A 138 -15.29 -7.43 14.41
N LYS A 139 -16.58 -7.60 14.08
CA LYS A 139 -17.30 -6.69 13.18
C LYS A 139 -17.25 -5.23 13.66
N LYS A 140 -17.34 -5.01 14.98
CA LYS A 140 -17.24 -3.69 15.60
C LYS A 140 -15.83 -3.09 15.43
N PHE A 141 -14.79 -3.89 15.65
CA PHE A 141 -13.42 -3.45 15.45
C PHE A 141 -13.17 -3.01 13.99
N ARG A 142 -13.60 -3.82 13.02
CA ARG A 142 -13.52 -3.46 11.59
C ARG A 142 -14.23 -2.14 11.30
N ALA A 143 -15.46 -1.97 11.80
CA ALA A 143 -16.22 -0.74 11.57
C ALA A 143 -15.53 0.51 12.15
N VAL A 144 -15.00 0.42 13.37
CA VAL A 144 -14.29 1.55 14.02
C VAL A 144 -13.06 1.95 13.22
N VAL A 145 -12.23 0.98 12.83
CA VAL A 145 -11.01 1.27 12.07
C VAL A 145 -11.35 1.84 10.69
N THR A 146 -12.31 1.26 9.96
CA THR A 146 -12.73 1.79 8.65
C THR A 146 -13.27 3.22 8.75
N VAL A 147 -14.03 3.55 9.80
CA VAL A 147 -14.48 4.94 10.04
C VAL A 147 -13.30 5.86 10.34
N ALA A 148 -12.32 5.41 11.13
CA ALA A 148 -11.11 6.19 11.41
C ALA A 148 -10.32 6.47 10.13
N THR A 149 -10.08 5.45 9.29
CA THR A 149 -9.40 5.58 8.00
C THR A 149 -10.13 6.52 7.06
N LEU A 150 -11.46 6.42 6.98
CA LEU A 150 -12.27 7.32 6.16
C LEU A 150 -12.23 8.76 6.68
N GLY A 151 -12.26 8.95 8.01
CA GLY A 151 -12.13 10.26 8.64
C GLY A 151 -10.78 10.92 8.33
N ILE A 152 -9.68 10.15 8.39
CA ILE A 152 -8.34 10.63 8.02
C ILE A 152 -8.29 11.01 6.54
N LEU A 153 -8.88 10.19 5.67
CA LEU A 153 -8.94 10.48 4.23
C LEU A 153 -9.72 11.76 3.94
N ILE A 154 -10.88 11.96 4.57
CA ILE A 154 -11.67 13.20 4.45
C ILE A 154 -10.86 14.39 4.95
N MET A 155 -10.17 14.25 6.09
CA MET A 155 -9.31 15.31 6.62
C MET A 155 -8.21 15.69 5.61
N TYR A 156 -7.48 14.73 5.05
CA TYR A 156 -6.47 15.02 4.02
C TYR A 156 -7.07 15.66 2.78
N PHE A 157 -8.26 15.25 2.36
CA PHE A 157 -8.95 15.83 1.21
C PHE A 157 -9.35 17.29 1.44
N ILE A 158 -9.89 17.61 2.63
CA ILE A 158 -10.22 18.98 3.03
C ILE A 158 -8.96 19.85 3.06
N VAL A 159 -7.88 19.34 3.67
CA VAL A 159 -6.59 20.03 3.74
C VAL A 159 -6.02 20.30 2.34
N PHE A 160 -6.15 19.34 1.43
CA PHE A 160 -5.73 19.48 0.04
C PHE A 160 -6.54 20.58 -0.69
N LEU A 161 -7.87 20.58 -0.55
CA LEU A 161 -8.76 21.61 -1.13
C LEU A 161 -8.45 23.01 -0.60
N LEU A 162 -8.27 23.15 0.72
CA LEU A 162 -7.88 24.42 1.35
C LEU A 162 -6.50 24.90 0.86
N GLY A 163 -5.58 23.96 0.62
CA GLY A 163 -4.27 24.25 0.03
C GLY A 163 -4.35 24.87 -1.37
N ILE A 164 -5.26 24.36 -2.23
CA ILE A 164 -5.50 24.94 -3.57
C ILE A 164 -6.06 26.36 -3.46
N LEU A 165 -6.89 26.63 -2.45
CA LEU A 165 -7.46 27.95 -2.17
C LEU A 165 -6.47 28.92 -1.49
N GLY A 166 -5.22 28.51 -1.27
CA GLY A 166 -4.18 29.31 -0.64
C GLY A 166 -4.28 29.41 0.89
N VAL A 167 -5.24 28.70 1.50
CA VAL A 167 -5.41 28.66 2.96
C VAL A 167 -4.47 27.61 3.55
N LYS A 168 -3.40 28.07 4.21
CA LYS A 168 -2.50 27.19 4.95
C LYS A 168 -3.15 26.83 6.29
N VAL A 169 -3.61 25.59 6.43
CA VAL A 169 -4.14 25.07 7.70
C VAL A 169 -3.02 25.05 8.76
N PRO A 170 -3.10 25.85 9.84
CA PRO A 170 -2.11 25.84 10.92
C PRO A 170 -2.13 24.48 11.65
N TYR A 171 -1.06 24.15 12.39
CA TYR A 171 -0.92 22.94 13.22
C TYR A 171 -0.78 21.58 12.51
N ILE A 172 -1.19 21.42 11.25
CA ILE A 172 -0.96 20.15 10.50
C ILE A 172 0.43 20.13 9.85
N HIS A 173 0.94 21.28 9.40
CA HIS A 173 2.19 21.38 8.62
C HIS A 173 3.33 22.14 9.31
N GLN A 174 3.06 22.78 10.44
CA GLN A 174 4.02 23.69 11.06
C GLN A 174 4.97 22.99 12.03
N GLY A 175 4.77 21.71 12.33
CA GLY A 175 5.51 21.02 13.39
C GLY A 175 5.03 21.46 14.77
N GLY A 176 5.30 20.63 15.78
CA GLY A 176 4.84 20.83 17.16
C GLY A 176 4.16 19.58 17.73
N THR A 177 3.93 19.59 19.04
CA THR A 177 3.41 18.45 19.81
C THR A 177 2.09 17.90 19.26
N ILE A 178 1.20 18.78 18.77
CA ILE A 178 -0.10 18.40 18.19
C ILE A 178 0.10 17.58 16.90
N SER A 179 1.01 18.00 16.01
CA SER A 179 1.27 17.28 14.74
C SER A 179 1.86 15.88 15.00
N ILE A 180 2.68 15.74 16.05
CA ILE A 180 3.24 14.44 16.49
C ILE A 180 2.14 13.52 17.00
N ILE A 181 1.23 14.03 17.83
CA ILE A 181 0.10 13.24 18.36
C ILE A 181 -0.80 12.76 17.22
N ILE A 182 -1.19 13.67 16.32
CA ILE A 182 -2.03 13.31 15.17
C ILE A 182 -1.35 12.26 14.29
N SER A 183 -0.07 12.45 13.95
CA SER A 183 0.67 11.47 13.12
C SER A 183 0.77 10.12 13.80
N THR A 184 0.99 10.09 15.13
CA THR A 184 1.00 8.85 15.91
C THR A 184 -0.34 8.12 15.84
N ILE A 185 -1.46 8.85 15.97
CA ILE A 185 -2.81 8.27 15.84
C ILE A 185 -3.01 7.68 14.44
N VAL A 186 -2.62 8.41 13.39
CA VAL A 186 -2.73 7.92 12.01
C VAL A 186 -1.88 6.66 11.79
N ILE A 187 -0.65 6.61 12.33
CA ILE A 187 0.22 5.43 12.27
C ILE A 187 -0.43 4.22 12.95
N ILE A 188 -1.06 4.43 14.12
CA ILE A 188 -1.80 3.37 14.81
C ILE A 188 -2.94 2.87 13.92
N VAL A 189 -3.74 3.78 13.33
CA VAL A 189 -4.84 3.39 12.43
C VAL A 189 -4.32 2.63 11.20
N ALA A 190 -3.26 3.11 10.55
CA ALA A 190 -2.63 2.45 9.41
C ALA A 190 -2.10 1.05 9.77
N ALA A 191 -1.53 0.88 10.97
CA ALA A 191 -1.13 -0.42 11.46
C ALA A 191 -2.35 -1.34 11.66
N LEU A 192 -3.45 -0.84 12.24
CA LEU A 192 -4.68 -1.62 12.42
C LEU A 192 -5.33 -2.01 11.08
N ASP A 193 -5.26 -1.15 10.07
CA ASP A 193 -5.70 -1.47 8.71
C ASP A 193 -4.91 -2.64 8.12
N LEU A 194 -3.60 -2.70 8.33
CA LEU A 194 -2.78 -3.83 7.90
C LEU A 194 -3.27 -5.16 8.52
N LEU A 195 -3.73 -5.12 9.77
CA LEU A 195 -4.32 -6.30 10.43
C LEU A 195 -5.68 -6.67 9.82
N LEU A 196 -6.50 -5.68 9.45
CA LEU A 196 -7.74 -5.92 8.70
C LEU A 196 -7.48 -6.51 7.31
N ASP A 197 -6.40 -6.10 6.64
CA ASP A 197 -5.99 -6.64 5.35
C ASP A 197 -5.64 -8.13 5.46
N PHE A 198 -4.86 -8.53 6.47
CA PHE A 198 -4.54 -9.95 6.71
C PHE A 198 -5.79 -10.80 6.97
N VAL A 199 -6.73 -10.30 7.78
CA VAL A 199 -8.01 -10.99 8.02
C VAL A 199 -8.85 -11.06 6.75
N SER A 200 -8.83 -10.01 5.92
CA SER A 200 -9.57 -10.01 4.65
C SER A 200 -8.98 -11.03 3.66
N ILE A 201 -7.65 -11.19 3.64
CA ILE A 201 -6.95 -12.22 2.88
C ILE A 201 -7.33 -13.62 3.35
N GLU A 202 -7.29 -13.87 4.67
CA GLU A 202 -7.68 -15.15 5.24
C GLU A 202 -9.13 -15.50 4.87
N ASN A 203 -10.07 -14.57 5.07
CA ASN A 203 -11.48 -14.76 4.70
C ASN A 203 -11.65 -15.01 3.18
N GLY A 204 -10.90 -14.30 2.33
CA GLY A 204 -10.93 -14.49 0.88
C GLY A 204 -10.46 -15.89 0.47
N THR A 205 -9.39 -16.38 1.11
CA THR A 205 -8.89 -17.74 0.87
C THR A 205 -9.86 -18.82 1.37
N GLN A 206 -10.45 -18.65 2.56
CA GLN A 206 -11.45 -19.55 3.12
C GLN A 206 -12.72 -19.62 2.27
N SER A 207 -13.12 -18.49 1.68
CA SER A 207 -14.28 -18.40 0.77
C SER A 207 -13.98 -18.97 -0.63
N GLY A 208 -12.76 -19.42 -0.91
CA GLY A 208 -12.37 -19.99 -2.19
C GLY A 208 -12.30 -18.97 -3.33
N ALA A 209 -11.91 -17.73 -3.03
CA ALA A 209 -11.74 -16.67 -4.03
C ALA A 209 -10.84 -17.11 -5.20
N PRO A 210 -11.01 -16.54 -6.40
CA PRO A 210 -10.22 -16.92 -7.58
C PRO A 210 -8.75 -16.46 -7.50
N LYS A 211 -7.83 -17.14 -8.18
CA LYS A 211 -6.36 -16.88 -8.14
C LYS A 211 -5.95 -15.43 -8.35
N TYR A 212 -6.68 -14.68 -9.19
CA TYR A 212 -6.34 -13.29 -9.50
C TYR A 212 -6.49 -12.39 -8.26
N MET A 213 -7.32 -12.78 -7.28
CA MET A 213 -7.48 -12.03 -6.03
C MET A 213 -6.20 -12.01 -5.19
N GLU A 214 -5.29 -12.98 -5.35
CA GLU A 214 -3.99 -12.91 -4.68
C GLU A 214 -3.20 -11.65 -5.10
N TRP A 215 -3.29 -11.23 -6.37
CA TRP A 215 -2.67 -9.99 -6.85
C TRP A 215 -3.39 -8.75 -6.35
N TYR A 216 -4.73 -8.80 -6.34
CA TYR A 216 -5.56 -7.70 -5.83
C TYR A 216 -5.28 -7.45 -4.34
N SER A 217 -5.26 -8.51 -3.53
CA SER A 217 -4.93 -8.44 -2.10
C SER A 217 -3.49 -7.99 -1.86
N ALA A 218 -2.54 -8.41 -2.69
CA ALA A 218 -1.16 -7.95 -2.60
C ALA A 218 -1.03 -6.43 -2.88
N VAL A 219 -1.81 -5.90 -3.84
CA VAL A 219 -1.89 -4.45 -4.09
C VAL A 219 -2.47 -3.70 -2.89
N GLY A 220 -3.55 -4.22 -2.30
CA GLY A 220 -4.15 -3.65 -1.08
C GLY A 220 -3.16 -3.58 0.07
N LEU A 221 -2.51 -4.70 0.40
CA LEU A 221 -1.45 -4.74 1.43
C LEU A 221 -0.33 -3.74 1.14
N MET A 222 0.11 -3.64 -0.11
CA MET A 222 1.16 -2.70 -0.50
C MET A 222 0.71 -1.25 -0.36
N MET A 223 -0.54 -0.92 -0.69
CA MET A 223 -1.10 0.42 -0.48
C MET A 223 -1.08 0.81 1.01
N THR A 224 -1.56 -0.07 1.88
CA THR A 224 -1.56 0.15 3.33
C THR A 224 -0.13 0.28 3.88
N LEU A 225 0.80 -0.57 3.41
CA LEU A 225 2.19 -0.52 3.86
C LEU A 225 2.92 0.77 3.41
N VAL A 226 2.69 1.21 2.17
CA VAL A 226 3.26 2.48 1.68
C VAL A 226 2.67 3.67 2.45
N TRP A 227 1.37 3.64 2.73
CA TRP A 227 0.74 4.67 3.54
C TRP A 227 1.34 4.73 4.96
N LEU A 228 1.47 3.58 5.62
CA LEU A 228 2.14 3.47 6.92
C LEU A 228 3.55 4.06 6.90
N TYR A 229 4.36 3.72 5.88
CA TYR A 229 5.70 4.27 5.71
C TYR A 229 5.70 5.80 5.59
N LEU A 230 4.83 6.37 4.76
CA LEU A 230 4.77 7.82 4.54
C LEU A 230 4.38 8.57 5.83
N GLU A 231 3.49 7.99 6.63
CA GLU A 231 3.10 8.59 7.91
C GLU A 231 4.22 8.49 8.96
N ILE A 232 4.96 7.38 8.99
CA ILE A 232 6.17 7.26 9.83
C ILE A 232 7.23 8.27 9.38
N LEU A 233 7.46 8.40 8.07
CA LEU A 233 8.41 9.37 7.50
C LEU A 233 8.03 10.79 7.93
N ARG A 234 6.74 11.13 7.88
CA ARG A 234 6.20 12.39 8.37
C ARG A 234 6.40 12.57 9.87
N LEU A 235 6.10 11.57 10.69
CA LEU A 235 6.31 11.61 12.14
C LEU A 235 7.79 11.89 12.48
N VAL A 236 8.71 11.14 11.87
CA VAL A 236 10.16 11.31 12.10
C VAL A 236 10.60 12.73 11.70
N SER A 237 10.05 13.28 10.60
CA SER A 237 10.35 14.67 10.21
C SER A 237 9.94 15.70 11.25
N TYR A 238 8.81 15.50 11.94
CA TYR A 238 8.36 16.40 13.00
C TYR A 238 9.23 16.30 14.24
N ILE A 239 9.68 15.10 14.60
CA ILE A 239 10.58 14.88 15.73
C ILE A 239 11.93 15.55 15.47
N MET A 240 12.46 15.43 14.25
CA MET A 240 13.74 16.07 13.89
C MET A 240 13.64 17.59 13.83
N LYS A 241 12.57 18.13 13.24
CA LYS A 241 12.34 19.58 13.20
C LYS A 241 12.25 20.21 14.59
N ASN A 242 11.80 19.48 15.61
CA ASN A 242 11.62 19.97 16.98
C ASN A 242 12.88 19.81 17.86
N LYS A 243 13.99 19.29 17.31
CA LYS A 243 15.29 19.22 17.98
C LYS A 243 16.17 20.45 17.73
N ASP A 244 15.83 21.26 16.73
CA ASP A 244 16.43 22.57 16.43
C ASP A 244 15.58 23.69 17.06
#